data_AF-A0A5K1K3B3-F1
#
_entry.id   AF-A0A5K1K3B3-F1
#
_cell.length_a   1.000
_cell.length_b   1.000
_cell.length_c   1.000
_cell.angle_alpha   90.00
_cell.angle_beta   90.00
_cell.angle_gamma   90.00
#
_symmetry.space_group_name_H-M   'P 1'
#
loop_
_entity.id
_entity.type
_entity.pdbx_description
1 polymer ?
#
loop_
_entity_poly.entity_id
_entity_poly.type
_entity_poly.pdbx_seq_one_letter_code
_entity_poly.pdbx_strand_id
1 'polypeptide(L)'
;MPWNSRSGPRHRQLRQRSYDREVVVVAVILVVASLASVFTAYVLLIYSATVDSRRPFSDQQRISHTHSAIPPSPISSDRPLVFEPSVNYLAYLPHSGFHNQRIALENALVLARMLNRTLLLPPVRLGVALAYAPFDDLYDMAAHATKVGLKHCASASPTRSTRTLECEDYESYTHIPWGWLVDLPALQSSQPLLPGWNFTDAWLHSALNLSASDIFRLKDSSRNQHAFQDFVPPHPLRPSPPRKFSEPLHLAALARRPERLLMLGSLFGSSRLHLRVQANRDLRRHVREKMVLTNPHLARVTDAIRAALGGTYLALHLRIGDHYFEANAPATVRRAWWRLLQLGLGFSDDEIASLEEESFPEELEEPLDAPVFAPDLPALRSPHPPLPPFPSNTSTAAGFTCRGLLHRAPNLKRLNAPLYIATDADSPRLNPLLWRFLRTFPCTFFLEDFTEQTRPL
;
A
#
# COMPACT_ATOMS: atom_id res chain seq x y z
N MET A 1 -33.13 -7.84 77.36
CA MET A 1 -34.52 -7.46 77.02
C MET A 1 -34.65 -7.44 75.50
N PRO A 2 -35.51 -8.26 74.87
CA PRO A 2 -35.78 -8.15 73.44
C PRO A 2 -37.02 -7.28 73.20
N TRP A 3 -36.95 -6.37 72.22
CA TRP A 3 -38.13 -5.76 71.62
C TRP A 3 -38.29 -6.30 70.21
N ASN A 4 -39.26 -7.19 70.05
CA ASN A 4 -39.80 -7.64 68.77
C ASN A 4 -40.63 -6.51 68.15
N SER A 5 -40.28 -6.03 66.96
CA SER A 5 -41.21 -5.29 66.10
C SER A 5 -41.62 -6.15 64.91
N ARG A 6 -42.86 -6.66 64.99
CA ARG A 6 -43.55 -7.33 63.87
C ARG A 6 -43.91 -6.29 62.82
N SER A 7 -43.20 -6.28 61.69
CA SER A 7 -43.64 -5.60 60.47
C SER A 7 -44.53 -6.56 59.66
N GLY A 8 -45.78 -6.16 59.44
CA GLY A 8 -46.83 -7.01 58.89
C GLY A 8 -46.67 -7.36 57.40
N PRO A 9 -47.28 -8.47 56.95
CA PRO A 9 -47.11 -9.05 55.61
C PRO A 9 -47.63 -8.17 54.45
N ARG A 10 -48.43 -7.12 54.72
CA ARG A 10 -48.94 -6.20 53.68
C ARG A 10 -47.87 -5.28 53.08
N HIS A 11 -46.85 -4.89 53.84
CA HIS A 11 -45.79 -4.01 53.31
C HIS A 11 -44.84 -4.74 52.35
N ARG A 12 -44.67 -6.05 52.50
CA ARG A 12 -43.78 -6.86 51.64
C ARG A 12 -44.36 -7.03 50.23
N GLN A 13 -45.68 -7.24 50.11
CA GLN A 13 -46.36 -7.38 48.80
C GLN A 13 -46.39 -6.08 47.99
N LEU A 14 -46.57 -4.91 48.63
CA LEU A 14 -46.54 -3.63 47.93
C LEU A 14 -45.14 -3.28 47.40
N ARG A 15 -44.09 -3.61 48.18
CA ARG A 15 -42.70 -3.38 47.79
C ARG A 15 -42.26 -4.28 46.63
N GLN A 16 -42.74 -5.52 46.61
CA GLN A 16 -42.46 -6.48 45.54
C GLN A 16 -43.12 -6.08 44.22
N ARG A 17 -44.37 -5.57 44.25
CA ARG A 17 -45.02 -4.99 43.06
C ARG A 17 -44.33 -3.74 42.50
N SER A 18 -43.69 -2.94 43.34
CA SER A 18 -42.91 -1.77 42.88
C SER A 18 -41.65 -2.21 42.16
N TYR A 19 -40.95 -3.20 42.73
CA TYR A 19 -39.74 -3.77 42.15
C TYR A 19 -40.01 -4.43 40.79
N ASP A 20 -41.11 -5.18 40.66
CA ASP A 20 -41.49 -5.80 39.38
C ASP A 20 -41.78 -4.76 38.30
N ARG A 21 -42.36 -3.60 38.66
CA ARG A 21 -42.56 -2.48 37.72
C ARG A 21 -41.25 -1.84 37.29
N GLU A 22 -40.32 -1.63 38.23
CA GLU A 22 -39.00 -1.06 37.92
C GLU A 22 -38.20 -1.99 37.00
N VAL A 23 -38.22 -3.31 37.25
CA VAL A 23 -37.56 -4.30 36.38
C VAL A 23 -38.17 -4.31 34.97
N VAL A 24 -39.50 -4.25 34.86
CA VAL A 24 -40.17 -4.17 33.55
C VAL A 24 -39.81 -2.88 32.81
N VAL A 25 -39.75 -1.74 33.50
CA VAL A 25 -39.34 -0.47 32.90
C VAL A 25 -37.89 -0.54 32.39
N VAL A 26 -36.96 -1.09 33.18
CA VAL A 26 -35.56 -1.27 32.76
C VAL A 26 -35.45 -2.22 31.56
N ALA A 27 -36.21 -3.34 31.57
CA ALA A 27 -36.22 -4.28 30.45
C ALA A 27 -36.73 -3.63 29.15
N VAL A 28 -37.79 -2.81 29.23
CA VAL A 28 -38.31 -2.06 28.07
C VAL A 28 -37.28 -1.06 27.55
N ILE A 29 -36.61 -0.31 28.44
CA ILE A 29 -35.54 0.63 28.04
C ILE A 29 -34.41 -0.09 27.33
N LEU A 30 -33.97 -1.25 27.84
CA LEU A 30 -32.90 -2.04 27.23
C LEU A 30 -33.30 -2.57 25.84
N VAL A 31 -34.55 -3.02 25.67
CA VAL A 31 -35.05 -3.48 24.37
C VAL A 31 -35.10 -2.33 23.38
N VAL A 32 -35.60 -1.16 23.78
CA VAL A 32 -35.65 0.03 22.93
C VAL A 32 -34.25 0.50 22.54
N ALA A 33 -33.31 0.54 23.49
CA ALA A 33 -31.91 0.88 23.22
C ALA A 33 -31.25 -0.13 22.26
N SER A 34 -31.52 -1.42 22.43
CA SER A 34 -31.01 -2.46 21.55
C SER A 34 -31.54 -2.31 20.13
N LEU A 35 -32.85 -2.09 19.98
CA LEU A 35 -33.48 -1.87 18.68
C LEU A 35 -32.97 -0.59 18.01
N ALA A 36 -32.79 0.49 18.77
CA ALA A 36 -32.19 1.73 18.27
C ALA A 36 -30.75 1.49 17.78
N SER A 37 -29.93 0.75 18.54
CA SER A 37 -28.55 0.46 18.15
C SER A 37 -28.46 -0.39 16.87
N VAL A 38 -29.34 -1.38 16.71
CA VAL A 38 -29.42 -2.21 15.50
C VAL A 38 -29.90 -1.36 14.32
N PHE A 39 -30.90 -0.50 14.53
CA PHE A 39 -31.38 0.41 13.50
C PHE A 39 -30.29 1.40 13.05
N THR A 40 -29.56 2.00 13.99
CA THR A 40 -28.43 2.89 13.67
C THR A 40 -27.34 2.14 12.90
N ALA A 41 -26.98 0.92 13.31
CA ALA A 41 -26.02 0.10 12.59
C ALA A 41 -26.49 -0.24 11.17
N TYR A 42 -27.77 -0.56 10.99
CA TYR A 42 -28.38 -0.80 9.68
C TYR A 42 -28.37 0.43 8.79
N VAL A 43 -28.73 1.60 9.33
CA VAL A 43 -28.67 2.89 8.61
C VAL A 43 -27.23 3.22 8.22
N LEU A 44 -26.26 3.01 9.11
CA LEU A 44 -24.84 3.23 8.81
C LEU A 44 -24.33 2.28 7.72
N LEU A 45 -24.74 1.00 7.73
CA LEU A 45 -24.40 0.03 6.69
C LEU A 45 -25.01 0.39 5.33
N ILE A 46 -26.27 0.82 5.30
CA ILE A 46 -26.90 1.31 4.06
C ILE A 46 -26.23 2.60 3.59
N TYR A 47 -25.94 3.52 4.50
CA TYR A 47 -25.28 4.77 4.16
C TYR A 47 -23.86 4.52 3.64
N SER A 48 -23.09 3.62 4.25
CA SER A 48 -21.77 3.23 3.75
C SER A 48 -21.86 2.54 2.39
N ALA A 49 -22.80 1.62 2.19
CA ALA A 49 -23.00 0.95 0.90
C ALA A 49 -23.45 1.92 -0.21
N THR A 50 -24.27 2.91 0.13
CA THR A 50 -24.75 3.93 -0.82
C THR A 50 -23.73 5.03 -1.07
N VAL A 51 -22.87 5.38 -0.11
CA VAL A 51 -21.75 6.32 -0.29
C VAL A 51 -20.66 5.69 -1.16
N ASP A 52 -20.36 4.40 -1.01
CA ASP A 52 -19.44 3.70 -1.91
C ASP A 52 -19.99 3.62 -3.34
N SER A 53 -21.32 3.47 -3.48
CA SER A 53 -22.00 3.48 -4.78
C SER A 53 -22.17 4.88 -5.39
N ARG A 54 -22.07 5.94 -4.57
CA ARG A 54 -22.22 7.36 -4.95
C ARG A 54 -20.93 8.15 -4.80
N ARG A 55 -19.75 7.55 -4.95
CA ARG A 55 -18.60 8.34 -5.42
C ARG A 55 -18.97 8.85 -6.80
N PRO A 56 -19.27 10.14 -6.99
CA PRO A 56 -19.36 10.68 -8.32
C PRO A 56 -17.93 10.58 -8.85
N PHE A 57 -17.73 9.80 -9.91
CA PHE A 57 -16.61 10.04 -10.79
C PHE A 57 -16.66 11.55 -11.09
N SER A 58 -15.68 12.30 -10.60
CA SER A 58 -15.48 13.67 -11.05
C SER A 58 -15.39 13.58 -12.57
N ASP A 59 -16.36 14.15 -13.27
CA ASP A 59 -16.31 14.41 -14.70
C ASP A 59 -15.14 15.37 -14.97
N GLN A 60 -13.91 14.84 -14.93
CA GLN A 60 -12.80 15.46 -15.62
C GLN A 60 -13.07 15.27 -17.10
N GLN A 61 -13.40 16.40 -17.73
CA GLN A 61 -13.43 16.65 -19.17
C GLN A 61 -12.80 15.51 -19.99
N ARG A 62 -13.66 14.62 -20.51
CA ARG A 62 -13.30 13.71 -21.60
C ARG A 62 -13.05 14.55 -22.84
N ILE A 63 -11.79 14.93 -23.05
CA ILE A 63 -11.33 15.24 -24.39
C ILE A 63 -11.40 13.92 -25.16
N SER A 64 -12.28 13.86 -26.17
CA SER A 64 -12.33 12.76 -27.14
C SER A 64 -11.00 12.68 -27.86
N HIS A 65 -10.09 11.89 -27.33
CA HIS A 65 -8.87 11.49 -28.01
C HIS A 65 -8.93 10.00 -28.30
N THR A 66 -9.17 9.68 -29.57
CA THR A 66 -8.77 8.41 -30.18
C THR A 66 -7.25 8.33 -30.17
N HIS A 67 -6.67 7.98 -29.02
CA HIS A 67 -5.28 7.54 -28.94
C HIS A 67 -5.28 6.03 -28.78
N SER A 68 -4.80 5.35 -29.83
CA SER A 68 -4.38 3.96 -29.74
C SER A 68 -3.31 3.86 -28.66
N ALA A 69 -3.68 3.46 -27.45
CA ALA A 69 -2.73 2.98 -26.47
C ALA A 69 -1.93 1.87 -27.16
N ILE A 70 -0.63 2.08 -27.37
CA ILE A 70 0.24 1.03 -27.91
C ILE A 70 0.24 -0.06 -26.84
N PRO A 71 -0.35 -1.24 -27.09
CA PRO A 71 -0.33 -2.30 -26.10
C PRO A 71 1.13 -2.63 -25.80
N PRO A 72 1.49 -2.89 -24.53
CA PRO A 72 2.81 -3.39 -24.23
C PRO A 72 3.06 -4.60 -25.10
N SER A 73 4.11 -4.56 -25.92
CA SER A 73 4.51 -5.71 -26.73
C SER A 73 4.52 -6.93 -25.81
N PRO A 74 3.76 -7.99 -26.11
CA PRO A 74 3.86 -9.20 -25.34
C PRO A 74 5.33 -9.57 -25.37
N ILE A 75 5.95 -9.72 -24.21
CA ILE A 75 7.14 -10.56 -24.08
C ILE A 75 6.61 -11.96 -24.34
N SER A 76 6.36 -12.25 -25.62
CA SER A 76 6.09 -13.57 -26.13
C SER A 76 7.42 -14.28 -26.02
N SER A 77 7.64 -14.94 -24.89
CA SER A 77 8.43 -16.15 -24.94
C SER A 77 7.59 -17.15 -25.75
N ASP A 78 7.63 -17.05 -27.07
CA ASP A 78 7.06 -18.03 -28.03
C ASP A 78 7.78 -19.39 -27.95
N ARG A 79 8.60 -19.61 -26.92
CA ARG A 79 8.98 -20.96 -26.54
C ARG A 79 7.73 -21.63 -25.98
N PRO A 80 7.22 -22.71 -26.61
CA PRO A 80 6.22 -23.53 -25.96
C PRO A 80 6.73 -23.89 -24.57
N LEU A 81 5.85 -23.81 -23.57
CA LEU A 81 6.14 -24.30 -22.22
C LEU A 81 6.44 -25.79 -22.34
N VAL A 82 7.72 -26.13 -22.47
CA VAL A 82 8.14 -27.53 -22.50
C VAL A 82 8.11 -28.03 -21.07
N PHE A 83 7.27 -29.01 -20.82
CA PHE A 83 7.24 -29.72 -19.56
C PHE A 83 8.61 -30.36 -19.30
N GLU A 84 9.25 -29.96 -18.20
CA GLU A 84 10.48 -30.59 -17.72
C GLU A 84 10.21 -31.28 -16.38
N PRO A 85 10.23 -32.63 -16.34
CA PRO A 85 9.89 -33.40 -15.14
C PRO A 85 10.75 -33.07 -13.91
N SER A 86 12.00 -32.64 -14.13
CA SER A 86 12.98 -32.33 -13.08
C SER A 86 12.83 -30.93 -12.47
N VAL A 87 11.97 -30.09 -13.02
CA VAL A 87 11.82 -28.71 -12.55
C VAL A 87 10.86 -28.63 -11.38
N ASN A 88 11.32 -27.97 -10.32
CA ASN A 88 10.53 -27.59 -9.16
C ASN A 88 10.15 -26.11 -9.24
N TYR A 89 8.94 -25.78 -8.78
CA TYR A 89 8.33 -24.47 -8.87
C TYR A 89 8.04 -23.87 -7.49
N LEU A 90 8.06 -22.54 -7.44
CA LEU A 90 7.59 -21.73 -6.33
C LEU A 90 6.53 -20.77 -6.87
N ALA A 91 5.43 -20.60 -6.15
CA ALA A 91 4.39 -19.64 -6.46
C ALA A 91 3.94 -18.89 -5.19
N TYR A 92 3.33 -17.73 -5.38
CA TYR A 92 2.80 -16.91 -4.29
C TYR A 92 1.55 -16.15 -4.74
N LEU A 93 0.74 -15.72 -3.78
CA LEU A 93 -0.47 -14.94 -4.07
C LEU A 93 -0.22 -13.43 -3.94
N PRO A 94 -0.27 -12.66 -5.04
CA PRO A 94 -0.14 -11.21 -5.00
C PRO A 94 -1.42 -10.58 -4.45
N HIS A 95 -1.29 -9.47 -3.73
CA HIS A 95 -2.42 -8.67 -3.28
C HIS A 95 -1.94 -7.23 -2.97
N SER A 96 -2.90 -6.37 -2.63
CA SER A 96 -2.73 -4.95 -2.35
C SER A 96 -2.14 -4.15 -3.52
N GLY A 97 -1.85 -2.87 -3.29
CA GLY A 97 -1.31 -1.98 -4.31
C GLY A 97 0.09 -2.35 -4.79
N PHE A 98 0.53 -1.70 -5.87
CA PHE A 98 1.77 -1.97 -6.59
C PHE A 98 3.01 -2.13 -5.69
N HIS A 99 3.22 -1.23 -4.71
CA HIS A 99 4.36 -1.31 -3.79
C HIS A 99 4.39 -2.62 -2.99
N ASN A 100 3.23 -3.14 -2.60
CA ASN A 100 3.15 -4.40 -1.85
C ASN A 100 3.40 -5.60 -2.76
N GLN A 101 2.91 -5.55 -4.00
CA GLN A 101 3.21 -6.55 -5.03
C GLN A 101 4.72 -6.59 -5.34
N ARG A 102 5.38 -5.43 -5.43
CA ARG A 102 6.84 -5.32 -5.61
C ARG A 102 7.60 -5.98 -4.47
N ILE A 103 7.23 -5.68 -3.22
CA ILE A 103 7.82 -6.32 -2.04
C ILE A 103 7.59 -7.83 -2.04
N ALA A 104 6.41 -8.30 -2.45
CA ALA A 104 6.11 -9.71 -2.55
C ALA A 104 7.00 -10.40 -3.60
N LEU A 105 7.19 -9.78 -4.78
CA LEU A 105 8.11 -10.28 -5.80
C LEU A 105 9.57 -10.30 -5.31
N GLU A 106 10.05 -9.24 -4.67
CA GLU A 106 11.40 -9.20 -4.08
C GLU A 106 11.62 -10.40 -3.15
N ASN A 107 10.66 -10.65 -2.27
CA ASN A 107 10.72 -11.79 -1.35
C ASN A 107 10.65 -13.13 -2.10
N ALA A 108 9.79 -13.24 -3.11
CA ALA A 108 9.62 -14.45 -3.92
C ALA A 108 10.88 -14.80 -4.70
N LEU A 109 11.57 -13.81 -5.29
CA LEU A 109 12.84 -14.01 -6.02
C LEU A 109 13.93 -14.56 -5.11
N VAL A 110 14.05 -14.01 -3.89
CA VAL A 110 15.01 -14.49 -2.90
C VAL A 110 14.67 -15.92 -2.47
N LEU A 111 13.40 -16.20 -2.16
CA LEU A 111 12.95 -17.54 -1.77
C LEU A 111 13.15 -18.57 -2.88
N ALA A 112 12.78 -18.23 -4.12
CA ALA A 112 12.91 -19.09 -5.28
C ALA A 112 14.37 -19.52 -5.48
N ARG A 113 15.31 -18.57 -5.34
CA ARG A 113 16.74 -18.85 -5.42
C ARG A 113 17.21 -19.76 -4.29
N MET A 114 16.86 -19.42 -3.05
CA MET A 114 17.30 -20.16 -1.86
C MET A 114 16.75 -21.59 -1.83
N LEU A 115 15.59 -21.81 -2.44
CA LEU A 115 14.92 -23.12 -2.52
C LEU A 115 15.23 -23.85 -3.83
N ASN A 116 16.03 -23.26 -4.73
CA ASN A 116 16.35 -23.78 -6.06
C ASN A 116 15.10 -24.15 -6.87
N ARG A 117 14.16 -23.21 -7.01
CA ARG A 117 12.88 -23.40 -7.70
C ARG A 117 12.66 -22.33 -8.75
N THR A 118 12.03 -22.69 -9.86
CA THR A 118 11.54 -21.75 -10.87
C THR A 118 10.36 -20.97 -10.31
N LEU A 119 10.38 -19.64 -10.39
CA LEU A 119 9.31 -18.81 -9.84
C LEU A 119 8.18 -18.64 -10.86
N LEU A 120 6.96 -19.07 -10.50
CA LEU A 120 5.75 -18.67 -11.23
C LEU A 120 5.52 -17.19 -10.98
N LEU A 121 5.65 -16.38 -12.04
CA LEU A 121 5.65 -14.94 -11.97
C LEU A 121 4.24 -14.40 -12.25
N PRO A 122 3.50 -13.91 -11.23
CA PRO A 122 2.21 -13.28 -11.47
C PRO A 122 2.39 -11.94 -12.19
N PRO A 123 1.41 -11.51 -13.01
CA PRO A 123 1.44 -10.18 -13.61
C PRO A 123 1.33 -9.09 -12.55
N VAL A 124 1.74 -7.87 -12.90
CA VAL A 124 1.51 -6.69 -12.07
C VAL A 124 0.06 -6.24 -12.27
N ARG A 125 -0.68 -6.05 -11.18
CA ARG A 125 -2.01 -5.44 -11.19
C ARG A 125 -1.92 -3.96 -10.84
N LEU A 126 -2.36 -3.10 -11.76
CA LEU A 126 -2.49 -1.64 -11.56
C LEU A 126 -3.97 -1.24 -11.58
N GLY A 127 -4.31 -0.14 -10.89
CA GLY A 127 -5.70 0.29 -10.66
C GLY A 127 -6.23 -0.20 -9.32
N VAL A 128 -7.49 -0.61 -9.27
CA VAL A 128 -8.12 -1.15 -8.06
C VAL A 128 -7.36 -2.39 -7.60
N ALA A 129 -6.77 -2.31 -6.40
CA ALA A 129 -5.97 -3.38 -5.83
C ALA A 129 -6.82 -4.60 -5.42
N LEU A 130 -6.23 -5.80 -5.51
CA LEU A 130 -6.82 -6.99 -4.91
C LEU A 130 -6.68 -6.89 -3.38
N ALA A 131 -7.78 -6.94 -2.63
CA ALA A 131 -7.71 -6.92 -1.17
C ALA A 131 -6.98 -8.18 -0.65
N TYR A 132 -6.39 -8.07 0.55
CA TYR A 132 -5.90 -9.26 1.22
C TYR A 132 -7.09 -10.08 1.75
N ALA A 133 -7.02 -11.39 1.61
CA ALA A 133 -7.83 -12.37 2.35
C ALA A 133 -6.96 -13.59 2.72
N PRO A 134 -7.44 -14.48 3.61
CA PRO A 134 -6.81 -15.77 3.86
C PRO A 134 -6.55 -16.56 2.57
N PHE A 135 -5.59 -17.49 2.62
CA PHE A 135 -5.05 -18.16 1.43
C PHE A 135 -6.10 -18.65 0.44
N ASP A 136 -7.11 -19.41 0.90
CA ASP A 136 -8.08 -20.04 0.01
C ASP A 136 -8.94 -18.97 -0.70
N ASP A 137 -9.47 -18.00 0.05
CA ASP A 137 -10.21 -16.88 -0.51
C ASP A 137 -9.35 -16.04 -1.47
N LEU A 138 -8.09 -15.79 -1.12
CA LEU A 138 -7.18 -15.03 -1.97
C LEU A 138 -6.81 -15.78 -3.26
N TYR A 139 -6.68 -17.10 -3.19
CA TYR A 139 -6.44 -17.95 -4.35
C TYR A 139 -7.61 -17.85 -5.32
N ASP A 140 -8.84 -18.00 -4.81
CA ASP A 140 -10.06 -17.90 -5.58
C ASP A 140 -10.25 -16.49 -6.16
N MET A 141 -10.05 -15.45 -5.35
CA MET A 141 -10.12 -14.06 -5.82
C MET A 141 -9.09 -13.77 -6.93
N ALA A 142 -7.85 -14.28 -6.81
CA ALA A 142 -6.82 -14.10 -7.84
C ALA A 142 -7.19 -14.80 -9.16
N ALA A 143 -7.82 -15.98 -9.08
CA ALA A 143 -8.33 -16.70 -10.25
C ALA A 143 -9.45 -15.91 -10.97
N HIS A 144 -10.35 -15.29 -10.21
CA HIS A 144 -11.46 -14.47 -10.76
C HIS A 144 -11.01 -13.08 -11.21
N ALA A 145 -9.88 -12.58 -10.70
CA ALA A 145 -9.31 -11.30 -11.08
C ALA A 145 -8.62 -11.32 -12.47
N THR A 146 -8.70 -12.42 -13.22
CA THR A 146 -8.12 -12.53 -14.57
C THR A 146 -8.91 -11.74 -15.62
N LYS A 147 -8.23 -11.31 -16.69
CA LYS A 147 -8.87 -10.72 -17.89
C LYS A 147 -8.96 -11.70 -19.06
N VAL A 148 -8.51 -12.95 -18.87
CA VAL A 148 -8.61 -14.00 -19.87
C VAL A 148 -10.08 -14.27 -20.18
N GLY A 149 -10.47 -14.23 -21.45
CA GLY A 149 -11.86 -14.43 -21.89
C GLY A 149 -12.74 -13.17 -21.85
N LEU A 150 -12.31 -12.07 -21.21
CA LEU A 150 -13.10 -10.85 -21.05
C LEU A 150 -12.80 -9.76 -22.09
N LYS A 151 -12.25 -10.13 -23.26
CA LYS A 151 -11.83 -9.15 -24.29
C LYS A 151 -13.01 -8.33 -24.84
N HIS A 152 -14.22 -8.89 -24.86
CA HIS A 152 -15.44 -8.21 -25.29
C HIS A 152 -15.84 -7.07 -24.35
N CYS A 153 -15.44 -7.11 -23.08
CA CYS A 153 -15.73 -6.06 -22.12
C CYS A 153 -15.08 -4.71 -22.48
N ALA A 154 -14.00 -4.72 -23.28
CA ALA A 154 -13.35 -3.50 -23.78
C ALA A 154 -14.21 -2.75 -24.82
N SER A 155 -15.09 -3.46 -25.53
CA SER A 155 -16.00 -2.90 -26.54
C SER A 155 -17.41 -2.65 -26.03
N ALA A 156 -17.72 -3.05 -24.80
CA ALA A 156 -19.05 -2.91 -24.22
C ALA A 156 -19.41 -1.41 -24.05
N SER A 157 -20.64 -1.05 -24.43
CA SER A 157 -21.13 0.34 -24.38
C SER A 157 -20.95 0.94 -22.97
N PRO A 158 -20.49 2.20 -22.86
CA PRO A 158 -20.17 2.85 -21.58
C PRO A 158 -21.38 3.11 -20.67
N THR A 159 -22.60 2.86 -21.14
CA THR A 159 -23.82 2.98 -20.33
C THR A 159 -23.94 1.79 -19.36
N ARG A 160 -23.91 2.07 -18.05
CA ARG A 160 -24.07 1.06 -16.96
C ARG A 160 -25.26 0.11 -17.16
N SER A 161 -26.35 0.57 -17.79
CA SER A 161 -27.57 -0.22 -18.01
C SER A 161 -27.41 -1.39 -18.99
N THR A 162 -26.32 -1.45 -19.76
CA THR A 162 -26.06 -2.50 -20.76
C THR A 162 -24.85 -3.38 -20.43
N ARG A 163 -24.19 -3.15 -19.28
CA ARG A 163 -22.97 -3.88 -18.91
C ARG A 163 -23.34 -5.16 -18.17
N THR A 164 -22.85 -6.31 -18.65
CA THR A 164 -22.97 -7.59 -17.94
C THR A 164 -22.17 -7.54 -16.64
N LEU A 165 -22.60 -8.31 -15.62
CA LEU A 165 -21.94 -8.35 -14.31
C LEU A 165 -20.45 -8.70 -14.42
N GLU A 166 -20.08 -9.60 -15.33
CA GLU A 166 -18.68 -9.98 -15.61
C GLU A 166 -17.79 -8.83 -16.14
N CYS A 167 -18.39 -7.76 -16.67
CA CYS A 167 -17.68 -6.61 -17.22
C CYS A 167 -17.70 -5.38 -16.29
N GLU A 168 -18.38 -5.45 -15.14
CA GLU A 168 -18.60 -4.30 -14.24
C GLU A 168 -17.27 -3.65 -13.83
N ASP A 169 -16.31 -4.46 -13.38
CA ASP A 169 -15.01 -4.01 -12.88
C ASP A 169 -13.90 -4.04 -13.94
N TYR A 170 -14.23 -4.34 -15.21
CA TYR A 170 -13.22 -4.57 -16.23
C TYR A 170 -12.27 -3.38 -16.41
N GLU A 171 -12.76 -2.14 -16.41
CA GLU A 171 -11.91 -0.95 -16.59
C GLU A 171 -11.22 -0.48 -15.28
N SER A 172 -11.56 -1.08 -14.14
CA SER A 172 -11.05 -0.62 -12.84
C SER A 172 -9.60 -1.03 -12.59
N TYR A 173 -9.06 -1.98 -13.36
CA TYR A 173 -7.68 -2.44 -13.25
C TYR A 173 -7.13 -2.94 -14.58
N THR A 174 -5.81 -3.03 -14.66
CA THR A 174 -5.09 -3.65 -15.77
C THR A 174 -3.97 -4.57 -15.27
N HIS A 175 -3.57 -5.50 -16.13
CA HIS A 175 -2.43 -6.37 -15.91
C HIS A 175 -1.31 -6.05 -16.89
N ILE A 176 -0.11 -5.85 -16.36
CA ILE A 176 1.09 -5.62 -17.16
C ILE A 176 2.20 -6.61 -16.76
N PRO A 177 3.08 -7.00 -17.68
CA PRO A 177 4.22 -7.84 -17.35
C PRO A 177 5.24 -7.05 -16.53
N TRP A 178 5.93 -7.71 -15.58
CA TRP A 178 6.99 -7.07 -14.80
C TRP A 178 8.10 -6.48 -15.67
N GLY A 179 8.43 -7.13 -16.79
CA GLY A 179 9.44 -6.64 -17.74
C GLY A 179 9.07 -5.33 -18.44
N TRP A 180 7.82 -4.87 -18.34
CA TRP A 180 7.45 -3.52 -18.79
C TRP A 180 7.85 -2.44 -17.78
N LEU A 181 7.95 -2.77 -16.48
CA LEU A 181 8.28 -1.82 -15.42
C LEU A 181 9.75 -1.83 -15.01
N VAL A 182 10.36 -3.02 -14.96
CA VAL A 182 11.72 -3.24 -14.44
C VAL A 182 12.56 -4.03 -15.43
N ASP A 183 13.88 -4.00 -15.27
CA ASP A 183 14.83 -4.82 -16.04
C ASP A 183 14.77 -6.30 -15.61
N LEU A 184 13.71 -6.96 -16.07
CA LEU A 184 13.47 -8.38 -15.79
C LEU A 184 14.54 -9.31 -16.39
N PRO A 185 15.09 -9.08 -17.60
CA PRO A 185 16.18 -9.88 -18.13
C PRO A 185 17.40 -9.97 -17.20
N ALA A 186 17.78 -8.86 -16.55
CA ALA A 186 18.86 -8.88 -15.57
C ALA A 186 18.58 -9.82 -14.39
N LEU A 187 17.33 -9.91 -13.93
CA LEU A 187 16.91 -10.85 -12.88
C LEU A 187 16.85 -12.30 -13.38
N GLN A 188 16.34 -12.51 -14.60
CA GLN A 188 16.21 -13.83 -15.23
C GLN A 188 17.54 -14.51 -15.47
N SER A 189 18.62 -13.74 -15.69
CA SER A 189 19.98 -14.27 -15.82
C SER A 189 20.43 -15.13 -14.63
N SER A 190 19.81 -14.91 -13.47
CA SER A 190 20.17 -15.59 -12.23
C SER A 190 19.03 -16.43 -11.67
N GLN A 191 17.76 -16.03 -11.87
CA GLN A 191 16.59 -16.74 -11.35
C GLN A 191 15.66 -17.17 -12.49
N PRO A 192 15.40 -18.47 -12.70
CA PRO A 192 14.37 -18.91 -13.63
C PRO A 192 12.99 -18.39 -13.23
N LEU A 193 12.31 -17.74 -14.18
CA LEU A 193 10.96 -17.19 -14.04
C LEU A 193 10.04 -17.79 -15.09
N LEU A 194 8.81 -18.08 -14.69
CA LEU A 194 7.77 -18.55 -15.58
C LEU A 194 6.55 -17.62 -15.53
N PRO A 195 6.37 -16.72 -16.51
CA PRO A 195 5.20 -15.86 -16.57
C PRO A 195 3.95 -16.63 -17.02
N GLY A 196 2.78 -15.99 -16.90
CA GLY A 196 1.54 -16.46 -17.55
C GLY A 196 0.66 -17.39 -16.69
N TRP A 197 0.99 -17.59 -15.42
CA TRP A 197 0.11 -18.30 -14.49
C TRP A 197 -1.18 -17.52 -14.23
N ASN A 198 -2.33 -18.18 -14.38
CA ASN A 198 -3.67 -17.59 -14.23
C ASN A 198 -4.35 -17.91 -12.89
N PHE A 199 -3.61 -18.43 -11.90
CA PHE A 199 -4.11 -18.80 -10.57
C PHE A 199 -5.15 -19.93 -10.55
N THR A 200 -5.16 -20.81 -11.55
CA THR A 200 -6.07 -21.97 -11.56
C THR A 200 -5.31 -23.29 -11.54
N ASP A 201 -5.88 -24.30 -10.88
CA ASP A 201 -5.37 -25.67 -10.90
C ASP A 201 -5.44 -26.28 -12.32
N ALA A 202 -6.44 -25.88 -13.12
CA ALA A 202 -6.56 -26.29 -14.52
C ALA A 202 -5.34 -25.86 -15.34
N TRP A 203 -4.83 -24.64 -15.14
CA TRP A 203 -3.62 -24.19 -15.80
C TRP A 203 -2.37 -24.92 -15.29
N LEU A 204 -2.26 -25.17 -13.98
CA LEU A 204 -1.15 -25.94 -13.42
C LEU A 204 -1.10 -27.35 -14.03
N HIS A 205 -2.27 -27.96 -14.23
CA HIS A 205 -2.37 -29.25 -14.91
C HIS A 205 -2.03 -29.14 -16.39
N SER A 206 -2.66 -28.24 -17.15
CA SER A 206 -2.48 -28.17 -18.60
C SER A 206 -1.10 -27.68 -19.03
N ALA A 207 -0.50 -26.73 -18.29
CA ALA A 207 0.75 -26.08 -18.66
C ALA A 207 1.98 -26.77 -18.04
N LEU A 208 1.86 -27.34 -16.83
CA LEU A 208 2.98 -27.90 -16.08
C LEU A 208 2.82 -29.39 -15.73
N ASN A 209 1.71 -30.00 -16.14
CA ASN A 209 1.36 -31.39 -15.81
C ASN A 209 1.51 -31.68 -14.31
N LEU A 210 1.01 -30.75 -13.48
CA LEU A 210 0.97 -30.89 -12.02
C LEU A 210 -0.40 -31.40 -11.59
N SER A 211 -0.39 -32.38 -10.71
CA SER A 211 -1.56 -32.90 -10.01
C SER A 211 -1.65 -32.34 -8.59
N ALA A 212 -2.76 -32.58 -7.88
CA ALA A 212 -2.91 -32.12 -6.49
C ALA A 212 -1.82 -32.66 -5.56
N SER A 213 -1.34 -33.89 -5.78
CA SER A 213 -0.25 -34.49 -4.99
C SER A 213 1.12 -33.85 -5.24
N ASP A 214 1.29 -33.14 -6.34
CA ASP A 214 2.55 -32.43 -6.66
C ASP A 214 2.66 -31.07 -5.97
N ILE A 215 1.61 -30.62 -5.27
CA ILE A 215 1.47 -29.25 -4.77
C ILE A 215 1.39 -29.23 -3.25
N PHE A 216 2.37 -28.60 -2.61
CA PHE A 216 2.27 -28.20 -1.22
C PHE A 216 1.76 -26.76 -1.10
N ARG A 217 0.64 -26.58 -0.41
CA ARG A 217 0.07 -25.26 -0.11
C ARG A 217 0.42 -24.85 1.33
N LEU A 218 1.20 -23.78 1.47
CA LEU A 218 1.43 -23.12 2.75
C LEU A 218 0.38 -22.01 2.92
N LYS A 219 -0.72 -22.37 3.58
CA LYS A 219 -1.89 -21.51 3.74
C LYS A 219 -1.71 -20.55 4.91
N ASP A 220 -1.81 -19.24 4.66
CA ASP A 220 -1.91 -18.22 5.68
C ASP A 220 -3.37 -17.85 6.00
N SER A 221 -3.66 -17.70 7.29
CA SER A 221 -4.93 -17.22 7.85
C SER A 221 -4.93 -15.72 8.11
N SER A 222 -3.74 -15.10 8.12
CA SER A 222 -3.60 -13.65 8.25
C SER A 222 -2.41 -13.13 7.46
N ARG A 223 -2.51 -11.87 7.03
CA ARG A 223 -1.47 -11.18 6.24
C ARG A 223 -0.11 -11.23 6.92
N ASN A 224 -0.07 -11.35 8.25
CA ASN A 224 1.15 -11.31 9.04
C ASN A 224 1.47 -12.67 9.67
N GLN A 225 0.99 -13.81 9.15
CA GLN A 225 1.26 -15.09 9.81
C GLN A 225 2.73 -15.49 9.72
N HIS A 226 3.24 -15.77 8.51
CA HIS A 226 4.54 -16.42 8.36
C HIS A 226 5.71 -15.45 8.12
N ALA A 227 6.80 -15.61 8.88
CA ALA A 227 8.12 -15.04 8.62
C ALA A 227 9.16 -16.12 8.33
N PHE A 228 9.87 -16.00 7.21
CA PHE A 228 10.81 -17.01 6.74
C PHE A 228 12.23 -16.75 7.24
N GLN A 229 12.90 -17.77 7.76
CA GLN A 229 14.20 -17.64 8.44
C GLN A 229 15.23 -18.62 7.88
N ASP A 230 16.46 -18.13 7.68
CA ASP A 230 17.61 -18.92 7.23
C ASP A 230 18.52 -19.41 8.37
N PHE A 231 18.06 -19.26 9.61
CA PHE A 231 18.78 -19.65 10.81
C PHE A 231 17.86 -20.40 11.78
N VAL A 232 18.47 -21.18 12.67
CA VAL A 232 17.81 -21.76 13.84
C VAL A 232 18.19 -20.90 15.05
N PRO A 233 17.23 -20.36 15.82
CA PRO A 233 17.55 -19.57 16.99
C PRO A 233 18.30 -20.43 18.02
N PRO A 234 19.41 -19.93 18.61
CA PRO A 234 20.23 -20.72 19.53
C PRO A 234 19.48 -21.13 20.80
N HIS A 235 18.47 -20.36 21.23
CA HIS A 235 17.62 -20.68 22.39
C HIS A 235 16.13 -20.45 22.07
N PRO A 236 15.27 -21.49 22.12
CA PRO A 236 13.83 -21.36 21.88
C PRO A 236 13.07 -20.64 23.00
N LEU A 237 13.71 -20.41 24.16
CA LEU A 237 13.05 -19.95 25.39
C LEU A 237 13.10 -18.44 25.66
N ARG A 238 13.86 -17.64 24.89
CA ARG A 238 13.79 -16.17 25.03
C ARG A 238 12.56 -15.66 24.28
N PRO A 239 11.63 -14.95 24.94
CA PRO A 239 10.56 -14.25 24.24
C PRO A 239 11.22 -13.33 23.22
N SER A 240 11.04 -13.63 21.94
CA SER A 240 11.41 -12.67 20.91
C SER A 240 10.54 -11.44 21.12
N PRO A 241 11.07 -10.21 20.97
CA PRO A 241 10.23 -9.01 21.00
C PRO A 241 9.07 -9.17 20.01
N PRO A 242 7.89 -8.55 20.28
CA PRO A 242 6.70 -8.71 19.46
C PRO A 242 7.06 -8.48 18.00
N ARG A 243 7.01 -9.55 17.21
CA ARG A 243 7.36 -9.51 15.80
C ARG A 243 6.12 -9.12 15.03
N LYS A 244 6.32 -8.37 13.95
CA LYS A 244 5.28 -8.09 12.97
C LYS A 244 4.59 -9.38 12.47
N PHE A 245 5.29 -10.50 12.49
CA PHE A 245 4.79 -11.80 12.06
C PHE A 245 4.67 -12.80 13.21
N SER A 246 3.56 -13.54 13.27
CA SER A 246 3.24 -14.42 14.40
C SER A 246 4.02 -15.73 14.41
N GLU A 247 4.33 -16.28 13.23
CA GLU A 247 4.89 -17.62 13.07
C GLU A 247 6.21 -17.63 12.31
N PRO A 248 7.31 -18.07 12.94
CA PRO A 248 8.58 -18.28 12.25
C PRO A 248 8.56 -19.60 11.47
N LEU A 249 8.97 -19.57 10.20
CA LEU A 249 9.19 -20.75 9.36
C LEU A 249 10.65 -20.87 8.96
N HIS A 250 11.25 -22.03 9.19
CA HIS A 250 12.62 -22.30 8.79
C HIS A 250 12.70 -22.72 7.32
N LEU A 251 13.53 -22.02 6.54
CA LEU A 251 13.70 -22.29 5.11
C LEU A 251 14.21 -23.69 4.82
N ALA A 252 15.01 -24.27 5.72
CA ALA A 252 15.46 -25.65 5.62
C ALA A 252 14.30 -26.66 5.62
N ALA A 253 13.18 -26.37 6.29
CA ALA A 253 12.01 -27.24 6.26
C ALA A 253 11.31 -27.19 4.90
N LEU A 254 11.21 -26.00 4.28
CA LEU A 254 10.66 -25.84 2.94
C LEU A 254 11.55 -26.44 1.85
N ALA A 255 12.87 -26.34 2.01
CA ALA A 255 13.84 -26.91 1.07
C ALA A 255 13.76 -28.45 0.97
N ARG A 256 13.31 -29.12 2.05
CA ARG A 256 13.15 -30.58 2.10
C ARG A 256 11.81 -31.09 1.58
N ARG A 257 10.89 -30.21 1.18
CA ARG A 257 9.56 -30.62 0.71
C ARG A 257 9.69 -31.30 -0.67
N PRO A 258 9.19 -32.55 -0.83
CA PRO A 258 9.31 -33.29 -2.08
C PRO A 258 8.37 -32.77 -3.19
N GLU A 259 7.35 -31.99 -2.83
CA GLU A 259 6.35 -31.48 -3.77
C GLU A 259 7.01 -30.58 -4.82
N ARG A 260 6.63 -30.81 -6.08
CA ARG A 260 7.16 -30.08 -7.23
C ARG A 260 6.77 -28.61 -7.19
N LEU A 261 5.62 -28.26 -6.64
CA LEU A 261 5.19 -26.87 -6.45
C LEU A 261 5.03 -26.54 -4.96
N LEU A 262 5.73 -25.50 -4.51
CA LEU A 262 5.40 -24.82 -3.25
C LEU A 262 4.53 -23.61 -3.56
N MET A 263 3.29 -23.63 -3.10
CA MET A 263 2.32 -22.56 -3.26
C MET A 263 2.19 -21.79 -1.95
N LEU A 264 2.70 -20.57 -1.91
CA LEU A 264 2.68 -19.72 -0.72
C LEU A 264 1.51 -18.72 -0.78
N GLY A 265 0.99 -18.31 0.37
CA GLY A 265 0.06 -17.19 0.46
C GLY A 265 0.73 -15.84 0.26
N SER A 266 0.45 -14.89 1.15
CA SER A 266 1.05 -13.56 1.09
C SER A 266 2.56 -13.60 1.29
N LEU A 267 3.30 -12.98 0.37
CA LEU A 267 4.72 -12.65 0.55
C LEU A 267 4.96 -11.15 0.80
N PHE A 268 3.90 -10.37 1.06
CA PHE A 268 4.04 -8.94 1.36
C PHE A 268 4.77 -8.70 2.70
N GLY A 269 5.60 -7.66 2.74
CA GLY A 269 6.24 -7.14 3.94
C GLY A 269 7.77 -7.15 3.84
N SER A 270 8.39 -5.97 3.95
CA SER A 270 9.84 -5.78 3.79
C SER A 270 10.69 -6.50 4.83
N SER A 271 10.10 -6.83 5.98
CA SER A 271 10.72 -7.60 7.07
C SER A 271 10.30 -9.07 7.10
N ARG A 272 9.59 -9.60 6.08
CA ARG A 272 9.12 -10.99 6.09
C ARG A 272 10.24 -12.03 6.01
N LEU A 273 11.34 -11.68 5.33
CA LEU A 273 12.54 -12.51 5.27
C LEU A 273 13.55 -12.11 6.34
N HIS A 274 13.78 -13.02 7.29
CA HIS A 274 14.74 -12.87 8.37
C HIS A 274 16.03 -13.62 8.01
N LEU A 275 16.94 -12.89 7.37
CA LEU A 275 18.18 -13.45 6.82
C LEU A 275 19.38 -13.05 7.68
N ARG A 276 20.11 -14.04 8.20
CA ARG A 276 21.36 -13.89 8.94
C ARG A 276 22.58 -14.34 8.13
N VAL A 277 22.41 -15.27 7.19
CA VAL A 277 23.50 -15.72 6.33
C VAL A 277 23.86 -14.59 5.36
N GLN A 278 25.16 -14.25 5.28
CA GLN A 278 25.64 -13.11 4.51
C GLN A 278 25.28 -13.22 3.02
N ALA A 279 25.50 -14.38 2.40
CA ALA A 279 25.14 -14.63 1.00
C ALA A 279 23.65 -14.36 0.70
N ASN A 280 22.75 -14.71 1.61
CA ASN A 280 21.31 -14.47 1.43
C ASN A 280 20.95 -12.98 1.59
N ARG A 281 21.66 -12.26 2.47
CA ARG A 281 21.50 -10.80 2.59
C ARG A 281 21.97 -10.08 1.34
N ASP A 282 23.08 -10.50 0.76
CA ASP A 282 23.63 -9.94 -0.47
C ASP A 282 22.73 -10.27 -1.66
N LEU A 283 22.18 -11.49 -1.74
CA LEU A 283 21.15 -11.85 -2.72
C LEU A 283 19.92 -10.92 -2.63
N ARG A 284 19.39 -10.67 -1.43
CA ARG A 284 18.28 -9.75 -1.24
C ARG A 284 18.64 -8.32 -1.64
N ARG A 285 19.85 -7.86 -1.33
CA ARG A 285 20.34 -6.54 -1.75
C ARG A 285 20.35 -6.44 -3.27
N HIS A 286 20.95 -7.42 -3.94
CA HIS A 286 21.03 -7.49 -5.40
C HIS A 286 19.63 -7.49 -6.06
N VAL A 287 18.70 -8.30 -5.57
CA VAL A 287 17.31 -8.30 -6.07
C VAL A 287 16.69 -6.91 -5.94
N ARG A 288 16.81 -6.25 -4.78
CA ARG A 288 16.24 -4.92 -4.55
C ARG A 288 16.82 -3.84 -5.45
N GLU A 289 18.14 -3.86 -5.68
CA GLU A 289 18.82 -2.94 -6.60
C GLU A 289 18.31 -3.06 -8.04
N LYS A 290 17.80 -4.24 -8.42
CA LYS A 290 17.23 -4.51 -9.75
C LYS A 290 15.73 -4.26 -9.86
N MET A 291 15.05 -3.90 -8.77
CA MET A 291 13.61 -3.56 -8.76
C MET A 291 13.35 -2.06 -8.99
N VAL A 292 14.37 -1.31 -9.42
CA VAL A 292 14.23 0.08 -9.87
C VAL A 292 13.40 0.10 -11.16
N LEU A 293 12.50 1.08 -11.29
CA LEU A 293 11.70 1.26 -12.50
C LEU A 293 12.60 1.68 -13.66
N THR A 294 12.56 0.94 -14.77
CA THR A 294 13.37 1.17 -15.97
C THR A 294 12.53 1.44 -17.22
N ASN A 295 11.21 1.55 -17.07
CA ASN A 295 10.31 1.84 -18.18
C ASN A 295 10.68 3.17 -18.86
N PRO A 296 10.96 3.19 -20.17
CA PRO A 296 11.44 4.39 -20.87
C PRO A 296 10.38 5.48 -21.02
N HIS A 297 9.09 5.16 -20.98
CA HIS A 297 8.02 6.16 -20.98
C HIS A 297 7.96 6.87 -19.62
N LEU A 298 7.94 6.11 -18.53
CA LEU A 298 7.96 6.66 -17.17
C LEU A 298 9.23 7.46 -16.91
N ALA A 299 10.39 6.98 -17.37
CA ALA A 299 11.66 7.69 -17.26
C ALA A 299 11.62 9.04 -17.97
N ARG A 300 11.17 9.08 -19.24
CA ARG A 300 11.05 10.34 -20.00
C ARG A 300 10.11 11.35 -19.33
N VAL A 301 8.98 10.89 -18.81
CA VAL A 301 8.04 11.76 -18.09
C VAL A 301 8.67 12.28 -16.80
N THR A 302 9.35 11.41 -16.05
CA THR A 302 10.05 11.80 -14.81
C THR A 302 11.15 12.83 -15.09
N ASP A 303 11.92 12.64 -16.18
CA ASP A 303 12.95 13.59 -16.61
C ASP A 303 12.35 14.93 -17.04
N ALA A 304 11.22 14.92 -17.74
CA ALA A 304 10.51 16.13 -18.13
C ALA A 304 9.96 16.90 -16.91
N ILE A 305 9.39 16.21 -15.92
CA ILE A 305 8.95 16.80 -14.65
C ILE A 305 10.15 17.38 -13.90
N ARG A 306 11.25 16.62 -13.80
CA ARG A 306 12.50 17.10 -13.19
C ARG A 306 13.01 18.36 -13.89
N ALA A 307 13.00 18.40 -15.22
CA ALA A 307 13.42 19.57 -15.97
C ALA A 307 12.52 20.77 -15.70
N ALA A 308 11.20 20.60 -15.68
CA ALA A 308 10.25 21.67 -15.35
C ALA A 308 10.47 22.24 -13.94
N LEU A 309 10.82 21.37 -12.98
CA LEU A 309 11.19 21.75 -11.61
C LEU A 309 12.58 22.41 -11.48
N GLY A 310 13.32 22.61 -12.59
CA GLY A 310 14.64 23.23 -12.57
C GLY A 310 15.81 22.28 -12.32
N GLY A 311 15.58 20.97 -12.44
CA GLY A 311 16.61 19.92 -12.37
C GLY A 311 16.96 19.45 -10.96
N THR A 312 17.02 20.37 -9.99
CA THR A 312 17.18 20.08 -8.56
C THR A 312 15.94 20.58 -7.83
N TYR A 313 15.38 19.81 -6.91
CA TYR A 313 14.16 20.16 -6.19
C TYR A 313 14.04 19.35 -4.90
N LEU A 314 13.19 19.81 -3.98
CA LEU A 314 12.81 19.08 -2.78
C LEU A 314 11.67 18.10 -3.13
N ALA A 315 11.72 16.88 -2.62
CA ALA A 315 10.69 15.88 -2.87
C ALA A 315 10.17 15.30 -1.56
N LEU A 316 8.85 15.12 -1.49
CA LEU A 316 8.17 14.50 -0.37
C LEU A 316 7.16 13.47 -0.86
N HIS A 317 7.06 12.35 -0.14
CA HIS A 317 6.03 11.34 -0.37
C HIS A 317 5.17 11.24 0.89
N LEU A 318 3.89 11.60 0.78
CA LEU A 318 2.93 11.63 1.88
C LEU A 318 1.75 10.72 1.59
N ARG A 319 1.54 9.73 2.45
CA ARG A 319 0.37 8.87 2.42
C ARG A 319 -0.61 9.34 3.50
N ILE A 320 -1.69 9.97 3.08
CA ILE A 320 -2.70 10.62 3.93
C ILE A 320 -4.14 10.32 3.50
N GLY A 321 -4.35 9.63 2.38
CA GLY A 321 -5.67 9.38 1.78
C GLY A 321 -6.37 8.11 2.23
N ASP A 322 -5.69 7.16 2.87
CA ASP A 322 -6.28 5.89 3.28
C ASP A 322 -6.59 5.79 4.79
N HIS A 323 -7.73 5.17 5.12
CA HIS A 323 -8.34 5.11 6.46
C HIS A 323 -7.41 4.67 7.61
N TYR A 324 -6.36 3.88 7.33
CA TYR A 324 -5.39 3.48 8.36
C TYR A 324 -4.41 4.62 8.73
N PHE A 325 -4.13 5.52 7.79
CA PHE A 325 -3.18 6.61 7.95
C PHE A 325 -3.87 7.93 8.28
N GLU A 326 -5.15 8.06 7.97
CA GLU A 326 -5.99 9.24 8.22
C GLU A 326 -5.91 9.73 9.68
N ALA A 327 -6.04 8.82 10.65
CA ALA A 327 -6.00 9.16 12.08
C ALA A 327 -4.67 9.79 12.55
N ASN A 328 -3.56 9.51 11.86
CA ASN A 328 -2.23 10.04 12.20
C ASN A 328 -1.71 11.04 11.16
N ALA A 329 -2.53 11.40 10.17
CA ALA A 329 -2.13 12.24 9.06
C ALA A 329 -1.66 13.64 9.52
N PRO A 330 -2.36 14.35 10.45
CA PRO A 330 -1.90 15.66 10.92
C PRO A 330 -0.49 15.61 11.54
N ALA A 331 -0.25 14.66 12.45
CA ALA A 331 1.05 14.49 13.09
C ALA A 331 2.14 14.07 12.09
N THR A 332 1.79 13.26 11.09
CA THR A 332 2.71 12.82 10.03
C THR A 332 3.11 13.99 9.14
N VAL A 333 2.15 14.83 8.74
CA VAL A 333 2.38 16.04 7.94
C VAL A 333 3.25 17.03 8.72
N ARG A 334 2.91 17.36 9.97
CA ARG A 334 3.71 18.29 10.80
C ARG A 334 5.15 17.80 10.91
N ARG A 335 5.35 16.51 11.20
CA ARG A 335 6.70 15.92 11.30
C ARG A 335 7.45 15.96 9.97
N ALA A 336 6.80 15.70 8.85
CA ALA A 336 7.41 15.77 7.53
C ALA A 336 7.83 17.20 7.17
N TRP A 337 7.00 18.19 7.51
CA TRP A 337 7.30 19.60 7.31
C TRP A 337 8.51 20.05 8.14
N TRP A 338 8.51 19.73 9.44
CA TRP A 338 9.66 20.00 10.33
C TRP A 338 10.94 19.35 9.81
N ARG A 339 10.88 18.08 9.40
CA ARG A 339 12.05 17.36 8.88
C ARG A 339 12.58 17.95 7.58
N LEU A 340 11.69 18.44 6.71
CA LEU A 340 12.06 19.10 5.46
C LEU A 340 12.79 20.43 5.72
N LEU A 341 12.30 21.24 6.67
CA LEU A 341 12.93 22.51 7.02
C LEU A 341 14.28 22.30 7.72
N GLN A 342 14.33 21.41 8.70
CA GLN A 342 15.54 21.18 9.49
C GLN A 342 16.62 20.45 8.68
N LEU A 343 16.30 19.29 8.08
CA LEU A 343 17.29 18.46 7.40
C LEU A 343 17.47 18.83 5.92
N GLY A 344 16.42 19.31 5.25
CA GLY A 344 16.45 19.65 3.83
C GLY A 344 16.98 21.06 3.57
N LEU A 345 16.62 22.03 4.43
CA LEU A 345 16.93 23.45 4.22
C LEU A 345 17.82 24.08 5.32
N GLY A 346 18.10 23.35 6.40
CA GLY A 346 19.00 23.80 7.47
C GLY A 346 18.45 24.96 8.28
N PHE A 347 17.15 24.97 8.56
CA PHE A 347 16.56 25.88 9.56
C PHE A 347 16.83 25.35 10.99
N SER A 348 17.04 26.25 11.95
CA SER A 348 17.12 25.88 13.37
C SER A 348 15.73 25.60 13.95
N ASP A 349 15.68 24.90 15.09
CA ASP A 349 14.42 24.59 15.75
C ASP A 349 13.64 25.87 16.12
N ASP A 350 14.34 26.93 16.55
CA ASP A 350 13.75 28.24 16.87
C ASP A 350 13.17 28.94 15.63
N GLU A 351 13.87 28.88 14.48
CA GLU A 351 13.37 29.45 13.23
C GLU A 351 12.12 28.71 12.75
N ILE A 352 12.09 27.38 12.88
CA ILE A 352 10.94 26.55 12.49
C ILE A 352 9.75 26.81 13.42
N ALA A 353 9.97 26.89 14.73
CA ALA A 353 8.93 27.19 15.71
C ALA A 353 8.31 28.57 15.44
N SER A 354 9.14 29.58 15.19
CA SER A 354 8.68 30.93 14.85
C SER A 354 7.83 30.94 13.57
N LEU A 355 8.26 30.19 12.54
CA LEU A 355 7.53 30.07 11.28
C LEU A 355 6.19 29.33 11.46
N GLU A 356 6.17 28.30 12.31
CA GLU A 356 4.96 27.54 12.65
C GLU A 356 3.94 28.43 13.35
N GLU A 357 4.38 29.25 14.32
CA GLU A 357 3.54 30.20 15.05
C GLU A 357 2.96 31.30 14.16
N GLU A 358 3.77 31.87 13.25
CA GLU A 358 3.32 32.92 12.34
C GLU A 358 2.35 32.42 11.26
N SER A 359 2.60 31.21 10.73
CA SER A 359 1.89 30.70 9.55
C SER A 359 0.63 29.89 9.87
N PHE A 360 0.53 29.35 11.08
CA PHE A 360 -0.54 28.44 11.51
C PHE A 360 -1.06 28.76 12.94
N PRO A 361 -1.40 30.02 13.25
CA PRO A 361 -1.88 30.40 14.58
C PRO A 361 -3.16 29.65 15.00
N GLU A 362 -3.97 29.21 14.03
CA GLU A 362 -5.20 28.44 14.27
C GLU A 362 -4.95 27.01 14.77
N GLU A 363 -3.76 26.46 14.56
CA GLU A 363 -3.40 25.10 14.99
C GLU A 363 -2.76 25.08 16.39
N LEU A 364 -2.54 26.24 17.00
CA LEU A 364 -1.81 26.42 18.25
C LEU A 364 -2.76 26.94 19.35
N GLU A 365 -3.40 26.03 20.09
CA GLU A 365 -4.03 26.39 21.37
C GLU A 365 -2.96 26.62 22.47
N GLU A 366 -1.84 25.90 22.38
CA GLU A 366 -0.61 26.06 23.18
C GLU A 366 0.63 25.82 22.30
N PRO A 367 1.83 26.33 22.67
CA PRO A 367 3.06 26.08 21.94
C PRO A 367 3.35 24.58 21.88
N LEU A 368 3.38 24.01 20.66
CA LEU A 368 3.68 22.60 20.46
C LEU A 368 5.20 22.38 20.45
N ASP A 369 5.68 21.46 21.28
CA ASP A 369 7.07 21.03 21.27
C ASP A 369 7.52 20.57 19.87
N ALA A 370 8.82 20.77 19.58
CA ALA A 370 9.45 20.27 18.37
C ALA A 370 9.28 18.74 18.26
N PRO A 371 8.90 18.21 17.08
CA PRO A 371 8.68 16.78 16.92
C PRO A 371 10.00 15.99 17.01
N VAL A 372 10.01 14.95 17.84
CA VAL A 372 11.16 14.04 17.94
C VAL A 372 11.25 13.14 16.71
N PHE A 373 12.41 13.15 16.04
CA PHE A 373 12.69 12.26 14.91
C PHE A 373 13.24 10.92 15.41
N ALA A 374 12.46 9.85 15.24
CA ALA A 374 12.99 8.51 15.41
C ALA A 374 14.09 8.25 14.35
N PRO A 375 15.19 7.56 14.71
CA PRO A 375 16.21 7.20 13.75
C PRO A 375 15.61 6.33 12.65
N ASP A 376 15.99 6.61 11.40
CA ASP A 376 15.57 5.84 10.23
C ASP A 376 16.33 4.49 10.22
N LEU A 377 15.85 3.55 11.04
CA LEU A 377 16.43 2.20 11.14
C LEU A 377 16.54 1.50 9.78
N PRO A 378 15.56 1.60 8.85
CA PRO A 378 15.75 1.14 7.48
C PRO A 378 16.96 1.76 6.76
N ALA A 379 17.10 3.09 6.76
CA ALA A 379 18.25 3.76 6.14
C ALA A 379 19.57 3.36 6.80
N LEU A 380 19.61 3.19 8.12
CA LEU A 380 20.81 2.72 8.83
C LEU A 380 21.22 1.28 8.43
N ARG A 381 20.27 0.43 8.05
CA ARG A 381 20.55 -0.95 7.58
C ARG A 381 21.01 -1.01 6.13
N SER A 382 20.79 0.05 5.36
CA SER A 382 21.15 0.15 3.96
C SER A 382 21.55 1.60 3.68
N PRO A 383 22.71 2.03 4.20
CA PRO A 383 23.13 3.43 4.12
C PRO A 383 23.29 3.81 2.65
N HIS A 384 22.68 4.93 2.27
CA HIS A 384 22.98 5.59 1.01
C HIS A 384 24.16 6.55 1.21
N PRO A 385 24.93 6.86 0.15
CA PRO A 385 25.90 7.95 0.20
C PRO A 385 25.26 9.24 0.71
N PRO A 386 25.98 10.10 1.44
CA PRO A 386 25.46 11.39 1.85
C PRO A 386 25.09 12.21 0.61
N LEU A 387 23.92 12.85 0.65
CA LEU A 387 23.52 13.78 -0.41
C LEU A 387 24.34 15.07 -0.29
N PRO A 388 24.69 15.72 -1.42
CA PRO A 388 25.28 17.06 -1.37
C PRO A 388 24.27 18.04 -0.72
N PRO A 389 24.76 19.14 -0.11
CA PRO A 389 23.89 20.20 0.41
C PRO A 389 22.93 20.72 -0.66
N PHE A 390 21.71 21.03 -0.27
CA PHE A 390 20.72 21.58 -1.20
C PHE A 390 21.13 22.98 -1.68
N PRO A 391 21.14 23.28 -2.99
CA PRO A 391 21.58 24.58 -3.49
C PRO A 391 20.63 25.72 -3.08
N SER A 392 21.19 26.85 -2.65
CA SER A 392 20.40 28.01 -2.19
C SER A 392 19.65 28.76 -3.31
N ASN A 393 20.08 28.57 -4.56
CA ASN A 393 19.60 29.33 -5.73
C ASN A 393 18.72 28.47 -6.65
N THR A 394 18.17 27.37 -6.14
CA THR A 394 17.32 26.50 -6.93
C THR A 394 15.98 27.19 -7.22
N SER A 395 15.60 27.24 -8.50
CA SER A 395 14.34 27.77 -9.00
C SER A 395 13.74 26.84 -10.05
N THR A 396 12.45 27.02 -10.35
CA THR A 396 11.81 26.32 -11.47
C THR A 396 12.41 26.74 -12.81
N ALA A 397 12.14 25.95 -13.86
CA ALA A 397 12.54 26.31 -15.22
C ALA A 397 11.73 27.50 -15.76
N ALA A 398 12.27 28.17 -16.77
CA ALA A 398 11.59 29.26 -17.47
C ALA A 398 10.22 28.79 -18.01
N GLY A 399 9.17 29.54 -17.69
CA GLY A 399 7.79 29.20 -18.07
C GLY A 399 7.04 28.28 -17.09
N PHE A 400 7.69 27.83 -16.01
CA PHE A 400 7.02 27.06 -14.95
C PHE A 400 6.91 27.93 -13.68
N THR A 401 5.74 28.53 -13.47
CA THR A 401 5.53 29.53 -12.42
C THR A 401 5.11 28.90 -11.09
N CYS A 402 5.64 29.47 -10.00
CA CYS A 402 5.18 29.12 -8.66
C CYS A 402 3.77 29.66 -8.44
N ARG A 403 2.98 28.92 -7.63
CA ARG A 403 1.58 29.28 -7.34
C ARG A 403 1.49 30.44 -6.35
N GLY A 404 2.36 30.42 -5.34
CA GLY A 404 2.45 31.45 -4.32
C GLY A 404 3.40 32.58 -4.72
N LEU A 405 3.27 33.71 -4.02
CA LEU A 405 4.23 34.81 -4.11
C LEU A 405 5.57 34.37 -3.50
N LEU A 406 6.66 34.61 -4.21
CA LEU A 406 8.00 34.27 -3.72
C LEU A 406 8.37 35.12 -2.50
N HIS A 407 8.99 34.47 -1.53
CA HIS A 407 9.55 35.11 -0.34
C HIS A 407 10.66 36.08 -0.71
N ARG A 408 10.54 37.33 -0.23
CA ARG A 408 11.54 38.39 -0.45
C ARG A 408 12.56 38.50 0.69
N ALA A 409 12.13 38.19 1.91
CA ALA A 409 12.95 38.26 3.11
C ALA A 409 14.15 37.28 3.01
N PRO A 410 15.39 37.72 3.28
CA PRO A 410 16.59 36.89 3.10
C PRO A 410 16.54 35.54 3.81
N ASN A 411 16.01 35.51 5.04
CA ASN A 411 15.87 34.30 5.86
C ASN A 411 14.87 33.29 5.27
N LEU A 412 13.87 33.76 4.51
CA LEU A 412 12.81 32.92 3.93
C LEU A 412 13.06 32.56 2.46
N LYS A 413 14.08 33.14 1.80
CA LYS A 413 14.38 32.86 0.38
C LYS A 413 14.59 31.37 0.09
N ARG A 414 15.11 30.61 1.05
CA ARG A 414 15.29 29.14 0.94
C ARG A 414 13.97 28.39 0.74
N LEU A 415 12.85 28.93 1.21
CA LEU A 415 11.51 28.35 1.04
C LEU A 415 10.96 28.49 -0.39
N ASN A 416 11.59 29.30 -1.24
CA ASN A 416 11.26 29.39 -2.67
C ASN A 416 11.74 28.17 -3.48
N ALA A 417 12.44 27.22 -2.85
CA ALA A 417 12.85 25.98 -3.48
C ALA A 417 11.63 25.23 -4.05
N PRO A 418 11.70 24.72 -5.29
CA PRO A 418 10.64 23.86 -5.85
C PRO A 418 10.45 22.63 -4.98
N LEU A 419 9.21 22.37 -4.57
CA LEU A 419 8.81 21.23 -3.76
C LEU A 419 7.82 20.37 -4.54
N TYR A 420 8.16 19.12 -4.82
CA TYR A 420 7.25 18.14 -5.38
C TYR A 420 6.70 17.23 -4.27
N ILE A 421 5.38 17.12 -4.16
CA ILE A 421 4.71 16.23 -3.20
C ILE A 421 3.98 15.12 -3.97
N ALA A 422 4.44 13.88 -3.80
CA ALA A 422 3.71 12.70 -4.19
C ALA A 422 2.76 12.31 -3.06
N THR A 423 1.45 12.20 -3.35
CA THR A 423 0.45 11.86 -2.33
C THR A 423 -0.73 11.10 -2.91
N ASP A 424 -1.44 10.38 -2.05
CA ASP A 424 -2.68 9.64 -2.34
C ASP A 424 -3.95 10.42 -1.95
N ALA A 425 -3.83 11.71 -1.60
CA ALA A 425 -5.00 12.58 -1.44
C ALA A 425 -5.70 12.79 -2.79
N ASP A 426 -7.03 12.63 -2.83
CA ASP A 426 -7.84 12.80 -4.05
C ASP A 426 -7.75 14.21 -4.65
N SER A 427 -7.67 15.24 -3.79
CA SER A 427 -7.55 16.64 -4.20
C SER A 427 -6.46 17.33 -3.38
N PRO A 428 -5.17 17.11 -3.71
CA PRO A 428 -4.05 17.58 -2.88
C PRO A 428 -4.04 19.10 -2.65
N ARG A 429 -4.47 19.89 -3.66
CA ARG A 429 -4.60 21.36 -3.55
C ARG A 429 -5.62 21.81 -2.52
N LEU A 430 -6.71 21.05 -2.37
CA LEU A 430 -7.83 21.42 -1.52
C LEU A 430 -7.77 20.72 -0.16
N ASN A 431 -6.82 19.80 0.04
CA ASN A 431 -6.69 19.05 1.27
C ASN A 431 -6.08 19.94 2.38
N PRO A 432 -6.80 20.23 3.47
CA PRO A 432 -6.30 21.08 4.55
C PRO A 432 -5.00 20.57 5.19
N LEU A 433 -4.80 19.26 5.22
CA LEU A 433 -3.57 18.65 5.74
C LEU A 433 -2.33 19.07 4.95
N LEU A 434 -2.48 19.48 3.69
CA LEU A 434 -1.36 19.91 2.84
C LEU A 434 -1.19 21.43 2.81
N TRP A 435 -2.09 22.21 3.43
CA TRP A 435 -1.96 23.67 3.51
C TRP A 435 -0.68 24.10 4.19
N ARG A 436 -0.18 23.31 5.14
CA ARG A 436 1.11 23.54 5.78
C ARG A 436 2.26 23.66 4.78
N PHE A 437 2.29 22.81 3.75
CA PHE A 437 3.28 22.92 2.69
C PHE A 437 2.94 24.04 1.71
N LEU A 438 1.69 24.15 1.30
CA LEU A 438 1.25 25.12 0.29
C LEU A 438 1.41 26.58 0.74
N ARG A 439 1.25 26.87 2.04
CA ARG A 439 1.45 28.22 2.61
C ARG A 439 2.93 28.54 2.84
N THR A 440 3.73 27.55 3.24
CA THR A 440 5.18 27.76 3.49
C THR A 440 5.99 27.85 2.20
N PHE A 441 5.71 26.98 1.23
CA PHE A 441 6.48 26.83 0.00
C PHE A 441 5.67 27.33 -1.21
N PRO A 442 5.97 28.54 -1.74
CA PRO A 442 5.21 29.10 -2.86
C PRO A 442 5.31 28.25 -4.14
N CYS A 443 6.38 27.48 -4.27
CA CYS A 443 6.69 26.61 -5.41
C CYS A 443 6.38 25.14 -5.10
N THR A 444 5.19 24.85 -4.55
CA THR A 444 4.72 23.47 -4.29
C THR A 444 3.94 22.92 -5.48
N PHE A 445 4.31 21.73 -5.94
CA PHE A 445 3.74 21.04 -7.08
C PHE A 445 3.30 19.61 -6.74
N PHE A 446 2.23 19.17 -7.39
CA PHE A 446 1.69 17.81 -7.37
C PHE A 446 1.70 17.24 -8.79
N LEU A 447 1.43 15.94 -8.94
CA LEU A 447 1.43 15.28 -10.26
C LEU A 447 0.51 15.98 -11.28
N GLU A 448 -0.64 16.49 -10.82
CA GLU A 448 -1.61 17.23 -11.63
C GLU A 448 -1.12 18.58 -12.18
N ASP A 449 0.02 19.11 -11.74
CA ASP A 449 0.64 20.30 -12.35
C ASP A 449 1.40 20.01 -13.64
N PHE A 450 1.60 18.73 -13.94
CA PHE A 450 2.47 18.29 -15.03
C PHE A 450 1.68 17.67 -16.18
N THR A 451 0.49 18.18 -16.46
CA THR A 451 -0.43 17.65 -17.50
C THR A 451 0.24 17.53 -18.87
N GLU A 452 1.05 18.53 -19.25
CA GLU A 452 1.82 18.53 -20.49
C GLU A 452 2.85 17.40 -20.52
N GLN A 453 3.58 17.20 -19.43
CA GLN A 453 4.63 16.20 -19.30
C GLN A 453 4.04 14.78 -19.18
N THR A 454 2.87 14.63 -18.57
CA THR A 454 2.19 13.35 -18.38
C THR A 454 1.32 12.94 -19.57
N ARG A 455 1.00 13.86 -20.50
CA ARG A 455 0.21 13.57 -21.72
C ARG A 455 0.63 12.31 -22.49
N PRO A 456 1.93 11.94 -22.60
CA PRO A 456 2.35 10.75 -23.34
C PRO A 456 2.00 9.41 -22.66
N LEU A 457 1.50 9.41 -21.43
CA LEU A 457 1.03 8.22 -20.69
C LEU A 457 -0.47 8.04 -20.93
#